data_AF-W2QSX4-F1
#
_entry.id   AF-W2QSX4-F1
#
_cell.length_a   1.000
_cell.length_b   1.000
_cell.length_c   1.000
_cell.angle_alpha   90.00
_cell.angle_beta   90.00
_cell.angle_gamma   90.00
#
_symmetry.space_group_name_H-M   'P 1'
#
loop_
_entity.id
_entity.type
_entity.pdbx_description
1 polymer ?
#
loop_
_entity_poly.entity_id
_entity_poly.type
_entity_poly.pdbx_seq_one_letter_code
_entity_poly.pdbx_strand_id
1 'polypeptide(L)'
;MLIAGSASKRFEKVFISYFSLLCREMFLRSFFTRIFVLEELLKHIRDLIFRAKEDPHHLVTIRAKLNQATNDLILFTDTLGYLLESLEFVKIPQKSPNASEEEESIFSYLDLKKQHHDILLRARDLEKLVHGAKYEIVNLRQMAEVLNTSELEDIFKTVEGNTKALADSSLTVEHCGSSLELVQVLLAGSFAFTLLDRIPGGSLNVDMPEWVETANTVRFK
;
A
#
# COMPACT_ATOMS: atom_id res chain seq x y z
N MET A 1 -23.74 59.18 -1.07
CA MET A 1 -22.99 57.94 -1.35
C MET A 1 -22.90 57.14 -0.05
N LEU A 2 -23.39 55.89 -0.02
CA LEU A 2 -23.30 55.05 1.21
C LEU A 2 -21.85 54.68 1.58
N ILE A 3 -20.95 54.69 0.60
CA ILE A 3 -19.53 54.32 0.76
C ILE A 3 -18.63 55.55 0.99
N ALA A 4 -19.08 56.76 0.62
CA ALA A 4 -18.35 58.01 0.88
C ALA A 4 -19.31 59.16 1.20
N GLY A 5 -19.14 59.78 2.37
CA GLY A 5 -19.95 60.92 2.83
C GLY A 5 -20.14 60.91 4.34
N SER A 6 -20.71 61.98 4.90
CA SER A 6 -20.96 62.11 6.35
C SER A 6 -21.84 61.00 6.92
N ALA A 7 -22.73 60.43 6.10
CA ALA A 7 -23.59 59.30 6.46
C ALA A 7 -22.88 57.93 6.42
N SER A 8 -21.70 57.78 5.80
CA SER A 8 -21.04 56.46 5.68
C SER A 8 -20.55 55.93 7.02
N LYS A 9 -20.14 56.82 7.94
CA LYS A 9 -19.74 56.46 9.32
C LYS A 9 -20.84 55.72 10.08
N ARG A 10 -22.12 55.97 9.76
CA ARG A 10 -23.26 55.32 10.41
C ARG A 10 -23.34 53.84 10.07
N PHE A 11 -22.99 53.46 8.85
CA PHE A 11 -23.10 52.08 8.34
C PHE A 11 -21.76 51.36 8.23
N GLU A 12 -20.65 52.03 8.55
CA GLU A 12 -19.29 51.50 8.47
C GLU A 12 -19.15 50.13 9.15
N LYS A 13 -19.66 49.98 10.38
CA LYS A 13 -19.61 48.69 11.10
C LYS A 13 -20.39 47.58 10.38
N VAL A 14 -21.52 47.91 9.77
CA VAL A 14 -22.35 46.96 9.02
C VAL A 14 -21.60 46.47 7.78
N PHE A 15 -20.99 47.39 7.03
CA PHE A 15 -20.20 47.03 5.85
C PHE A 15 -18.94 46.25 6.21
N ILE A 16 -18.23 46.63 7.27
CA ILE A 16 -17.05 45.88 7.73
C ILE A 16 -17.46 44.44 8.08
N SER A 17 -18.54 44.25 8.84
CA SER A 17 -19.03 42.91 9.16
C SER A 17 -19.50 42.15 7.92
N TYR A 18 -20.15 42.81 6.96
CA TYR A 18 -20.54 42.20 5.69
C TYR A 18 -19.32 41.72 4.88
N PHE A 19 -18.33 42.58 4.63
CA PHE A 19 -17.12 42.20 3.90
C PHE A 19 -16.33 41.10 4.63
N SER A 20 -16.29 41.17 5.96
CA SER A 20 -15.67 40.16 6.81
C SER A 20 -16.32 38.77 6.62
N LEU A 21 -17.66 38.70 6.57
CA LEU A 21 -18.39 37.47 6.27
C LEU A 21 -18.20 37.01 4.82
N LEU A 22 -18.24 37.94 3.85
CA LEU A 22 -18.03 37.63 2.43
C LEU A 22 -16.67 37.00 2.16
N CYS A 23 -15.60 37.53 2.77
CA CYS A 23 -14.24 36.97 2.65
C CYS A 23 -14.18 35.52 3.19
N ARG A 24 -14.85 35.24 4.32
CA ARG A 24 -14.93 33.89 4.90
C ARG A 24 -15.73 32.95 4.01
N GLU A 25 -16.80 33.42 3.42
CA GLU A 25 -17.58 32.63 2.47
C GLU A 25 -16.76 32.28 1.21
N MET A 26 -16.02 33.25 0.67
CA MET A 26 -15.11 33.01 -0.46
C MET A 26 -14.03 31.98 -0.11
N PHE A 27 -13.46 32.08 1.10
CA PHE A 27 -12.53 31.08 1.60
C PHE A 27 -13.17 29.69 1.66
N LEU A 28 -14.38 29.53 2.24
CA LEU A 28 -15.08 28.25 2.30
C LEU A 28 -15.31 27.63 0.91
N ARG A 29 -15.68 28.44 -0.09
CA ARG A 29 -15.87 27.96 -1.47
C ARG A 29 -14.57 27.42 -2.08
N SER A 30 -13.46 28.12 -1.83
CA SER A 30 -12.13 27.68 -2.27
C SER A 30 -11.70 26.41 -1.53
N PHE A 31 -11.88 26.38 -0.20
CA PHE A 31 -11.59 25.23 0.65
C PHE A 31 -12.36 23.99 0.20
N PHE A 32 -13.67 24.14 -0.06
CA PHE A 32 -14.52 23.06 -0.58
C PHE A 32 -13.91 22.44 -1.84
N THR A 33 -13.47 23.25 -2.79
CA THR A 33 -12.84 22.72 -4.02
C THR A 33 -11.57 21.93 -3.70
N ARG A 34 -10.77 22.40 -2.75
CA ARG A 34 -9.49 21.77 -2.39
C ARG A 34 -9.66 20.48 -1.60
N ILE A 35 -10.62 20.38 -0.69
CA ILE A 35 -10.89 19.13 0.05
C ILE A 35 -11.41 18.03 -0.88
N PHE A 36 -12.20 18.39 -1.89
CA PHE A 36 -12.65 17.41 -2.91
C PHE A 36 -11.48 16.82 -3.71
N VAL A 37 -10.46 17.63 -4.02
CA VAL A 37 -9.22 17.12 -4.66
C VAL A 37 -8.49 16.14 -3.75
N LEU A 38 -8.46 16.39 -2.43
CA LEU A 38 -7.90 15.43 -1.48
C LEU A 38 -8.71 14.12 -1.48
N GLU A 39 -10.04 14.18 -1.43
CA GLU A 39 -10.88 12.97 -1.49
C GLU A 39 -10.66 12.15 -2.77
N GLU A 40 -10.48 12.82 -3.91
CA GLU A 40 -10.14 12.16 -5.18
C GLU A 40 -8.76 11.48 -5.12
N LEU A 41 -7.76 12.14 -4.53
CA LEU A 41 -6.45 11.54 -4.30
C LEU A 41 -6.57 10.28 -3.42
N LEU A 42 -7.39 10.30 -2.37
CA LEU A 42 -7.61 9.14 -1.51
C LEU A 42 -8.27 7.98 -2.26
N LYS A 43 -9.25 8.26 -3.13
CA LYS A 43 -9.85 7.23 -4.01
C LYS A 43 -8.81 6.61 -4.93
N HIS A 44 -7.95 7.43 -5.53
CA HIS A 44 -6.88 6.94 -6.39
C HIS A 44 -5.85 6.09 -5.63
N ILE A 45 -5.48 6.48 -4.40
CA ILE A 45 -4.61 5.65 -3.54
C ILE A 45 -5.25 4.29 -3.27
N ARG A 46 -6.57 4.27 -3.00
CA ARG A 46 -7.29 3.02 -2.79
C ARG A 46 -7.21 2.10 -4.00
N ASP A 47 -7.42 2.64 -5.20
CA ASP A 47 -7.32 1.86 -6.44
C ASP A 47 -5.91 1.30 -6.65
N LEU A 48 -4.87 2.09 -6.34
CA LEU A 48 -3.48 1.63 -6.38
C LEU A 48 -3.22 0.49 -5.40
N ILE A 49 -3.78 0.56 -4.17
CA ILE A 49 -3.66 -0.53 -3.19
C ILE A 49 -4.30 -1.81 -3.72
N PHE A 50 -5.49 -1.73 -4.33
CA PHE A 50 -6.16 -2.91 -4.89
C PHE A 50 -5.39 -3.55 -6.05
N ARG A 51 -4.66 -2.75 -6.84
CA ARG A 51 -3.85 -3.21 -7.97
C ARG A 51 -2.38 -3.42 -7.61
N ALA A 52 -2.02 -3.32 -6.34
CA ALA A 52 -0.61 -3.32 -5.95
C ALA A 52 0.11 -4.64 -6.25
N LYS A 53 -0.61 -5.77 -6.30
CA LYS A 53 -0.06 -7.08 -6.71
C LYS A 53 0.40 -7.12 -8.17
N GLU A 54 0.01 -6.15 -8.99
CA GLU A 54 0.39 -6.07 -10.41
C GLU A 54 1.77 -5.43 -10.62
N ASP A 55 2.25 -4.59 -9.69
CA ASP A 55 3.57 -3.94 -9.78
C ASP A 55 4.22 -3.74 -8.38
N PRO A 56 5.41 -4.34 -8.14
CA PRO A 56 6.20 -4.16 -6.92
C PRO A 56 6.52 -2.70 -6.55
N HIS A 57 6.51 -1.75 -7.50
CA HIS A 57 6.79 -0.33 -7.24
C HIS A 57 5.59 0.45 -6.69
N HIS A 58 4.40 -0.15 -6.67
CA HIS A 58 3.19 0.51 -6.18
C HIS A 58 3.28 0.87 -4.69
N LEU A 59 3.95 0.06 -3.85
CA LEU A 59 4.05 0.32 -2.40
C LEU A 59 4.78 1.64 -2.08
N VAL A 60 5.86 1.93 -2.77
CA VAL A 60 6.62 3.19 -2.58
C VAL A 60 5.75 4.38 -2.99
N THR A 61 5.04 4.26 -4.12
CA THR A 61 4.14 5.29 -4.63
C THR A 61 2.95 5.53 -3.71
N ILE A 62 2.33 4.46 -3.19
CA ILE A 62 1.23 4.51 -2.23
C ILE A 62 1.67 5.24 -0.96
N ARG A 63 2.83 4.88 -0.40
CA ARG A 63 3.38 5.55 0.80
C ARG A 63 3.66 7.02 0.56
N ALA A 64 4.25 7.38 -0.58
CA ALA A 64 4.51 8.77 -0.95
C ALA A 64 3.20 9.59 -1.06
N LYS A 65 2.19 9.06 -1.77
CA LYS A 65 0.88 9.71 -1.91
C LYS A 65 0.13 9.82 -0.58
N LEU A 66 0.20 8.81 0.29
CA LEU A 66 -0.39 8.86 1.63
C LEU A 66 0.26 9.94 2.50
N ASN A 67 1.58 10.11 2.40
CA ASN A 67 2.29 11.16 3.13
C ASN A 67 1.91 12.55 2.60
N GLN A 68 1.81 12.71 1.27
CA GLN A 68 1.29 13.96 0.68
C GLN A 68 -0.12 14.26 1.20
N ALA A 69 -1.04 13.30 1.11
CA ALA A 69 -2.42 13.46 1.60
C ALA A 69 -2.48 13.80 3.09
N THR A 70 -1.59 13.22 3.91
CA THR A 70 -1.48 13.52 5.34
C THR A 70 -1.04 14.98 5.58
N ASN A 71 -0.05 15.46 4.83
CA ASN A 71 0.41 16.86 4.94
C ASN A 71 -0.69 17.84 4.54
N ASP A 72 -1.41 17.55 3.44
CA ASP A 72 -2.53 18.36 2.99
C ASP A 72 -3.65 18.39 4.04
N LEU A 73 -3.96 17.24 4.66
CA LEU A 73 -4.97 17.12 5.72
C LEU A 73 -4.62 17.96 6.96
N ILE A 74 -3.35 18.02 7.35
CA ILE A 74 -2.90 18.87 8.47
C ILE A 74 -3.20 20.33 8.15
N LEU A 75 -2.80 20.79 6.95
CA LEU A 75 -3.07 22.16 6.52
C LEU A 75 -4.57 22.47 6.44
N PHE A 76 -5.39 21.53 5.96
CA PHE A 76 -6.84 21.69 5.95
C PHE A 76 -7.42 21.79 7.36
N THR A 77 -6.93 20.99 8.29
CA THR A 77 -7.39 21.00 9.70
C THR A 77 -7.08 22.35 10.34
N ASP A 78 -5.84 22.83 10.21
CA ASP A 78 -5.41 24.09 10.82
C ASP A 78 -6.14 25.29 10.21
N THR A 79 -6.18 25.36 8.88
CA THR A 79 -6.78 26.51 8.17
C THR A 79 -8.29 26.59 8.36
N LEU A 80 -8.99 25.45 8.42
CA LEU A 80 -10.42 25.42 8.75
C LEU A 80 -10.66 25.75 10.24
N GLY A 81 -9.77 25.29 11.12
CA GLY A 81 -9.78 25.66 12.54
C GLY A 81 -9.71 27.17 12.74
N TYR A 82 -8.74 27.84 12.10
CA TYR A 82 -8.63 29.31 12.14
C TYR A 82 -9.88 30.00 11.61
N LEU A 83 -10.51 29.45 10.56
CA LEU A 83 -11.76 30.00 10.05
C LEU A 83 -12.91 29.86 11.06
N LEU A 84 -13.07 28.69 11.67
CA LEU A 84 -14.11 28.41 12.68
C LEU A 84 -13.95 29.34 13.88
N GLU A 85 -12.74 29.46 14.43
CA GLU A 85 -12.43 30.42 15.49
C GLU A 85 -12.79 31.85 15.05
N SER A 86 -12.39 32.23 13.82
CA SER A 86 -12.68 33.57 13.30
C SER A 86 -14.18 33.85 13.15
N LEU A 87 -15.04 32.83 13.04
CA LEU A 87 -16.49 32.93 12.97
C LEU A 87 -17.12 33.04 14.36
N GLU A 88 -16.52 32.43 15.38
CA GLU A 88 -16.99 32.51 16.78
C GLU A 88 -16.85 33.93 17.34
N PHE A 89 -15.80 34.65 16.96
CA PHE A 89 -15.54 36.02 17.45
C PHE A 89 -16.21 37.13 16.62
N VAL A 90 -17.02 36.80 15.60
CA VAL A 90 -17.68 37.83 14.78
C VAL A 90 -18.78 38.54 15.58
N LYS A 91 -18.60 39.85 15.75
CA LYS A 91 -19.65 40.72 16.32
C LYS A 91 -20.57 41.20 15.21
N ILE A 92 -21.79 40.68 15.19
CA ILE A 92 -22.84 41.15 14.28
C ILE A 92 -23.38 42.49 14.81
N PRO A 93 -23.28 43.59 14.03
CA PRO A 93 -23.85 44.87 14.43
C PRO A 93 -25.36 44.73 14.65
N GLN A 94 -25.88 45.43 15.66
CA GLN A 94 -27.31 45.48 15.92
C GLN A 94 -27.89 46.78 15.39
N LYS A 95 -29.16 46.72 14.98
CA LYS A 95 -29.93 47.90 14.57
C LYS A 95 -30.10 48.86 15.75
N SER A 96 -30.12 50.16 15.46
CA SER A 96 -30.51 51.17 16.44
C SER A 96 -31.97 50.97 16.89
N PRO A 97 -32.32 51.23 18.16
CA PRO A 97 -33.72 51.19 18.62
C PRO A 97 -34.63 52.20 17.89
N ASN A 98 -34.07 53.29 17.37
CA ASN A 98 -34.75 54.29 16.54
C ASN A 98 -34.18 54.27 15.11
N ALA A 99 -34.16 53.10 14.47
CA ALA A 99 -33.66 52.96 13.11
C ALA A 99 -34.50 53.77 12.11
N SER A 100 -33.84 54.42 11.14
CA SER A 100 -34.55 55.01 10.00
C SER A 100 -34.99 53.91 9.02
N GLU A 101 -35.98 54.19 8.17
CA GLU A 101 -36.48 53.27 7.14
C GLU A 101 -35.35 52.73 6.23
N GLU A 102 -34.36 53.58 5.94
CA GLU A 102 -33.14 53.21 5.21
C GLU A 102 -32.28 52.19 5.96
N GLU A 103 -32.11 52.35 7.27
CA GLU A 103 -31.36 51.42 8.12
C GLU A 103 -32.09 50.08 8.21
N GLU A 104 -33.40 50.08 8.41
CA GLU A 104 -34.20 48.85 8.41
C GLU A 104 -34.09 48.09 7.09
N SER A 105 -34.15 48.82 5.96
CA SER A 105 -33.99 48.24 4.64
C SER A 105 -32.60 47.60 4.48
N ILE A 106 -31.52 48.30 4.86
CA ILE A 106 -30.14 47.77 4.75
C ILE A 106 -29.95 46.52 5.62
N PHE A 107 -30.41 46.55 6.87
CA PHE A 107 -30.30 45.41 7.78
C PHE A 107 -31.12 44.21 7.28
N SER A 108 -32.29 44.46 6.68
CA SER A 108 -33.13 43.44 6.05
C SER A 108 -32.46 42.81 4.82
N TYR A 109 -31.91 43.63 3.92
CA TYR A 109 -31.25 43.14 2.70
C TYR A 109 -29.96 42.37 2.99
N LEU A 110 -29.14 42.85 3.92
CA LEU A 110 -27.87 42.21 4.23
C LEU A 110 -28.06 40.99 5.12
N ASP A 111 -29.02 40.97 6.04
CA ASP A 111 -29.32 39.86 6.95
C ASP A 111 -28.05 39.15 7.47
N LEU A 112 -27.15 39.93 8.07
CA LEU A 112 -25.82 39.45 8.49
C LEU A 112 -25.89 38.31 9.50
N LYS A 113 -26.98 38.23 10.28
CA LYS A 113 -27.22 37.16 11.23
C LYS A 113 -27.45 35.84 10.51
N LYS A 114 -28.28 35.84 9.47
CA LYS A 114 -28.50 34.66 8.64
C LYS A 114 -27.22 34.27 7.88
N GLN A 115 -26.54 35.23 7.26
CA GLN A 115 -25.27 34.94 6.57
C GLN A 115 -24.24 34.30 7.51
N HIS A 116 -24.06 34.85 8.71
CA HIS A 116 -23.15 34.27 9.71
C HIS A 116 -23.54 32.85 10.10
N HIS A 117 -24.83 32.60 10.34
CA HIS A 117 -25.34 31.26 10.65
C HIS A 117 -25.08 30.27 9.51
N ASP A 118 -25.39 30.65 8.27
CA ASP A 118 -25.23 29.80 7.09
C ASP A 118 -23.75 29.48 6.82
N ILE A 119 -22.86 30.46 6.97
CA ILE A 119 -21.40 30.29 6.85
C ILE A 119 -20.87 29.35 7.92
N LEU A 120 -21.35 29.49 9.17
CA LEU A 120 -20.93 28.63 10.29
C LEU A 120 -21.39 27.19 10.08
N LEU A 121 -22.63 26.96 9.63
CA LEU A 121 -23.12 25.62 9.29
C LEU A 121 -22.24 24.97 8.21
N ARG A 122 -21.93 25.70 7.13
CA ARG A 122 -21.08 25.19 6.05
C ARG A 122 -19.65 24.89 6.52
N ALA A 123 -19.09 25.71 7.40
CA ALA A 123 -17.77 25.47 7.98
C ALA A 123 -17.76 24.18 8.82
N ARG A 124 -18.81 23.95 9.63
CA ARG A 124 -18.98 22.71 10.41
C ARG A 124 -19.20 21.48 9.52
N ASP A 125 -19.85 21.63 8.38
CA ASP A 125 -19.98 20.53 7.42
C ASP A 125 -18.64 20.19 6.76
N LEU A 126 -17.83 21.20 6.40
CA LEU A 126 -16.47 20.97 5.92
C LEU A 126 -15.57 20.31 6.98
N GLU A 127 -15.77 20.62 8.26
CA GLU A 127 -15.05 19.98 9.37
C GLU A 127 -15.32 18.47 9.40
N LYS A 128 -16.58 18.06 9.15
CA LYS A 128 -16.92 16.63 9.01
C LYS A 128 -16.21 15.98 7.82
N LEU A 129 -16.07 16.67 6.68
CA LEU A 129 -15.34 16.15 5.52
C LEU A 129 -13.85 15.97 5.83
N VAL A 130 -13.22 16.93 6.50
CA VAL A 130 -11.83 16.82 6.97
C VAL A 130 -11.67 15.62 7.90
N HIS A 131 -12.59 15.41 8.84
CA HIS A 131 -12.60 14.22 9.69
C HIS A 131 -12.78 12.93 8.89
N GLY A 132 -13.69 12.91 7.91
CA GLY A 132 -13.86 11.77 7.01
C GLY A 132 -12.58 11.41 6.26
N ALA A 133 -11.90 12.40 5.68
CA ALA A 133 -10.63 12.22 5.01
C ALA A 133 -9.54 11.69 5.95
N LYS A 134 -9.51 12.15 7.21
CA LYS A 134 -8.61 11.63 8.24
C LYS A 134 -8.80 10.12 8.47
N TYR A 135 -10.05 9.69 8.66
CA TYR A 135 -10.33 8.26 8.86
C TYR A 135 -9.96 7.43 7.64
N GLU A 136 -10.23 7.95 6.45
CA GLU A 136 -9.86 7.27 5.20
C GLU A 136 -8.35 7.12 5.04
N ILE A 137 -7.55 8.15 5.35
CA ILE A 137 -6.07 8.04 5.34
C ILE A 137 -5.59 6.96 6.29
N VAL A 138 -6.17 6.88 7.50
CA VAL A 138 -5.81 5.84 8.49
C VAL A 138 -6.13 4.45 7.94
N ASN A 139 -7.31 4.28 7.35
CA ASN A 139 -7.74 3.02 6.74
C ASN A 139 -6.81 2.61 5.57
N LEU A 140 -6.48 3.53 4.67
CA LEU A 140 -5.56 3.29 3.56
C LEU A 140 -4.14 2.95 4.01
N ARG A 141 -3.65 3.60 5.08
CA ARG A 141 -2.36 3.24 5.69
C ARG A 141 -2.39 1.81 6.24
N GLN A 142 -3.46 1.42 6.92
CA GLN A 142 -3.59 0.05 7.45
C GLN A 142 -3.65 -0.98 6.31
N MET A 143 -4.42 -0.72 5.25
CA MET A 143 -4.46 -1.60 4.08
C MET A 143 -3.09 -1.72 3.39
N ALA A 144 -2.36 -0.62 3.24
CA ALA A 144 -1.02 -0.64 2.67
C ALA A 144 -0.02 -1.46 3.53
N GLU A 145 -0.17 -1.45 4.85
CA GLU A 145 0.66 -2.26 5.74
C GLU A 145 0.33 -3.76 5.65
N VAL A 146 -0.97 -4.12 5.63
CA VAL A 146 -1.41 -5.51 5.43
C VAL A 146 -0.86 -6.06 4.11
N LEU A 147 -0.95 -5.27 3.04
CA LEU A 147 -0.37 -5.63 1.76
C LEU A 147 1.14 -5.89 1.85
N ASN A 148 1.90 -5.01 2.51
CA ASN A 148 3.35 -5.19 2.71
C ASN A 148 3.66 -6.49 3.47
N THR A 149 2.87 -6.83 4.48
CA THR A 149 3.04 -8.10 5.21
C THR A 149 2.68 -9.33 4.37
N SER A 150 1.63 -9.25 3.54
CA SER A 150 1.24 -10.34 2.63
C SER A 150 2.31 -10.63 1.59
N GLU A 151 2.93 -9.60 1.00
CA GLU A 151 4.02 -9.77 0.03
C GLU A 151 5.23 -10.45 0.68
N LEU A 152 5.56 -10.07 1.92
CA LEU A 152 6.65 -10.66 2.67
C LEU A 152 6.37 -12.13 3.04
N GLU A 153 5.13 -12.48 3.36
CA GLU A 153 4.70 -13.86 3.58
C GLU A 153 4.84 -14.71 2.30
N ASP A 154 4.43 -14.17 1.15
CA ASP A 154 4.54 -14.87 -0.15
C ASP A 154 6.01 -15.12 -0.54
N ILE A 155 6.90 -14.17 -0.24
CA ILE A 155 8.36 -14.35 -0.40
C ILE A 155 8.86 -15.48 0.51
N PHE A 156 8.47 -15.51 1.79
CA PHE A 156 8.90 -16.57 2.70
C PHE A 156 8.42 -17.96 2.26
N LYS A 157 7.17 -18.09 1.84
CA LYS A 157 6.65 -19.36 1.30
C LYS A 157 7.43 -19.81 0.07
N THR A 158 7.81 -18.88 -0.79
CA THR A 158 8.63 -19.17 -1.98
C THR A 158 10.03 -19.66 -1.59
N VAL A 159 10.68 -19.01 -0.62
CA VAL A 159 12.01 -19.41 -0.12
C VAL A 159 11.95 -20.79 0.55
N GLU A 160 10.94 -21.03 1.38
CA GLU A 160 10.72 -22.33 2.02
C GLU A 160 10.52 -23.45 0.98
N GLY A 161 9.66 -23.21 -0.02
CA GLY A 161 9.42 -24.14 -1.12
C GLY A 161 10.68 -24.47 -1.92
N ASN A 162 11.46 -23.45 -2.30
CA ASN A 162 12.72 -23.63 -3.02
C ASN A 162 13.76 -24.39 -2.18
N THR A 163 13.86 -24.07 -0.89
CA THR A 163 14.78 -24.74 0.04
C THR A 163 14.41 -26.21 0.19
N LYS A 164 13.12 -26.53 0.30
CA LYS A 164 12.63 -27.91 0.34
C LYS A 164 12.97 -28.66 -0.95
N ALA A 165 12.70 -28.06 -2.11
CA ALA A 165 13.05 -28.65 -3.40
C ALA A 165 14.56 -28.90 -3.55
N LEU A 166 15.40 -27.99 -3.05
CA LEU A 166 16.86 -28.15 -3.00
C LEU A 166 17.29 -29.28 -2.06
N ALA A 167 16.67 -29.40 -0.88
CA ALA A 167 16.94 -30.48 0.06
C ALA A 167 16.57 -31.85 -0.54
N ASP A 168 15.38 -31.97 -1.13
CA ASP A 168 14.93 -33.19 -1.80
C ASP A 168 15.84 -33.58 -2.98
N SER A 169 16.31 -32.58 -3.74
CA SER A 169 17.28 -32.78 -4.83
C SER A 169 18.63 -33.24 -4.29
N SER A 170 19.09 -32.69 -3.16
CA SER A 170 20.36 -33.07 -2.53
C SER A 170 20.34 -34.52 -2.03
N LEU A 171 19.24 -34.93 -1.39
CA LEU A 171 19.03 -36.33 -1.00
C LEU A 171 19.05 -37.28 -2.20
N THR A 172 18.41 -36.87 -3.31
CA THR A 172 18.42 -37.66 -4.55
C THR A 172 19.82 -37.79 -5.13
N VAL A 173 20.60 -36.70 -5.14
CA VAL A 173 22.00 -36.70 -5.58
C VAL A 173 22.86 -37.61 -4.69
N GLU A 174 22.66 -37.57 -3.38
CA GLU A 174 23.36 -38.47 -2.44
C GLU A 174 23.08 -39.94 -2.76
N HIS A 175 21.80 -40.30 -2.98
CA HIS A 175 21.42 -41.66 -3.38
C HIS A 175 22.00 -42.08 -4.74
N CYS A 176 22.04 -41.17 -5.73
CA CYS A 176 22.68 -41.43 -7.01
C CYS A 176 24.20 -41.62 -6.88
N GLY A 177 24.86 -40.83 -6.02
CA GLY A 177 26.28 -40.95 -5.73
C GLY A 177 26.64 -42.30 -5.14
N SER A 178 25.92 -42.73 -4.10
CA SER A 178 26.11 -44.07 -3.51
C SER A 178 25.87 -45.20 -4.50
N SER A 179 24.85 -45.08 -5.35
CA SER A 179 24.58 -46.06 -6.41
C SER A 179 25.72 -46.13 -7.43
N LEU A 180 26.32 -45.00 -7.79
CA LEU A 180 27.45 -44.93 -8.71
C LEU A 180 28.71 -45.59 -8.12
N GLU A 181 29.00 -45.36 -6.84
CA GLU A 181 30.12 -46.04 -6.14
C GLU A 181 29.97 -47.56 -6.21
N LEU A 182 28.76 -48.08 -5.99
CA LEU A 182 28.48 -49.51 -6.06
C LEU A 182 28.73 -50.08 -7.47
N VAL A 183 28.29 -49.36 -8.52
CA VAL A 183 28.54 -49.73 -9.91
C VAL A 183 30.04 -49.73 -10.24
N GLN A 184 30.80 -48.74 -9.74
CA GLN A 184 32.25 -48.68 -9.92
C GLN A 184 32.95 -49.89 -9.28
N VAL A 185 32.57 -50.27 -8.06
CA VAL A 185 33.13 -51.45 -7.38
C VAL A 185 32.83 -52.74 -8.15
N LEU A 186 31.61 -52.90 -8.65
CA LEU A 186 31.22 -54.07 -9.46
C LEU A 186 32.02 -54.17 -10.76
N LEU A 187 32.17 -53.05 -11.48
CA LEU A 187 32.96 -52.99 -12.72
C LEU A 187 34.45 -53.27 -12.47
N ALA A 188 35.03 -52.67 -11.44
CA ALA A 188 36.42 -52.92 -11.05
C ALA A 188 36.65 -54.38 -10.67
N GLY A 189 35.72 -54.98 -9.92
CA GLY A 189 35.76 -56.41 -9.56
C GLY A 189 35.66 -57.32 -10.79
N SER A 190 34.73 -57.04 -11.70
CA SER A 190 34.58 -57.80 -12.97
C SER A 190 35.82 -57.68 -13.85
N PHE A 191 36.41 -56.48 -13.95
CA PHE A 191 37.64 -56.24 -14.69
C PHE A 191 38.83 -56.99 -14.07
N ALA A 192 39.00 -56.92 -12.75
CA ALA A 192 40.05 -57.67 -12.04
C ALA A 192 39.90 -59.18 -12.26
N PHE A 193 38.68 -59.72 -12.18
CA PHE A 193 38.42 -61.14 -12.45
C PHE A 193 38.74 -61.51 -13.90
N THR A 194 38.41 -60.64 -14.86
CA THR A 194 38.75 -60.84 -16.28
C THR A 194 40.26 -60.87 -16.51
N LEU A 195 41.02 -59.99 -15.84
CA LEU A 195 42.48 -60.01 -15.89
C LEU A 195 43.06 -61.29 -15.27
N LEU A 196 42.54 -61.69 -14.10
CA LEU A 196 42.95 -62.92 -13.42
C LEU A 196 42.63 -64.19 -14.20
N ASP A 197 41.54 -64.20 -14.97
CA ASP A 197 41.22 -65.32 -15.86
C ASP A 197 42.16 -65.33 -17.09
N ARG A 198 42.45 -64.17 -17.66
CA ARG A 198 43.15 -64.06 -18.95
C ARG A 198 44.68 -64.08 -18.87
N ILE A 199 45.29 -63.59 -17.78
CA ILE A 199 46.74 -63.65 -17.56
C ILE A 199 47.28 -65.09 -17.49
N PRO A 200 46.65 -66.04 -16.78
CA PRO A 200 47.09 -67.43 -16.78
C PRO A 200 46.70 -68.21 -18.04
N GLY A 201 45.91 -67.66 -18.97
CA GLY A 201 45.58 -68.28 -20.26
C GLY A 201 44.11 -68.66 -20.47
N GLY A 202 43.19 -68.24 -19.60
CA GLY A 202 41.77 -68.63 -19.62
C GLY A 202 41.46 -69.80 -18.69
N SER A 203 40.23 -69.82 -18.14
CA SER A 203 39.65 -70.77 -17.18
C SER A 203 40.71 -71.50 -16.34
N LEU A 204 41.39 -70.75 -15.48
CA LEU A 204 42.32 -71.25 -14.45
C LEU A 204 43.18 -72.40 -14.99
N ASN A 205 44.28 -72.10 -15.69
CA ASN A 205 45.33 -72.99 -16.20
C ASN A 205 45.70 -74.16 -15.25
N VAL A 206 44.77 -75.09 -15.16
CA VAL A 206 44.69 -76.29 -14.35
C VAL A 206 44.31 -77.29 -15.41
N ASP A 207 45.22 -78.21 -15.71
CA ASP A 207 44.90 -79.31 -16.62
C ASP A 207 43.63 -80.00 -16.13
N MET A 208 42.74 -80.34 -17.07
CA MET A 208 41.51 -81.05 -16.74
C MET A 208 41.87 -82.32 -15.96
N PRO A 209 41.37 -82.49 -14.71
CA PRO A 209 41.83 -83.60 -13.89
C PRO A 209 41.44 -84.94 -14.53
N GLU A 210 42.36 -85.91 -14.51
CA GLU A 210 42.32 -87.16 -15.31
C GLU A 210 40.99 -87.93 -15.27
N TRP A 211 40.24 -87.82 -14.16
CA TRP A 211 38.94 -88.48 -13.98
C TRP A 211 37.83 -87.94 -14.90
N VAL A 212 37.95 -86.71 -15.40
CA VAL A 212 36.99 -86.11 -16.35
C VAL A 212 37.30 -86.57 -17.78
N GLU A 213 38.58 -86.73 -18.13
CA GLU A 213 38.99 -87.31 -19.42
C GLU A 213 38.55 -88.77 -19.55
N THR A 214 38.71 -89.57 -18.50
CA THR A 214 38.26 -90.98 -18.54
C THR A 214 36.74 -91.08 -18.74
N ALA A 215 35.95 -90.20 -18.13
CA ALA A 215 34.49 -90.20 -18.29
C ALA A 215 34.02 -89.88 -19.72
N ASN A 216 34.71 -88.96 -20.42
CA ASN A 216 34.39 -88.62 -21.80
C ASN A 216 34.89 -89.67 -22.82
N THR A 217 35.95 -90.41 -22.48
CA THR A 217 36.52 -91.45 -23.35
C THR A 217 35.69 -92.75 -23.33
N VAL A 218 35.00 -93.05 -22.22
CA VAL A 218 34.09 -94.22 -22.12
C VAL A 218 32.78 -94.02 -22.91
N ARG A 219 32.41 -92.78 -23.27
CA ARG A 219 31.20 -92.53 -24.07
C ARG A 219 31.37 -92.76 -25.58
N PHE A 220 32.58 -93.02 -26.08
CA PHE A 220 32.87 -93.26 -27.50
C PHE A 220 33.57 -94.60 -27.77
N LYS A 221 33.38 -95.59 -26.91
CA LYS A 221 33.60 -97.01 -27.24
C LYS A 221 32.33 -97.82 -27.00
#